data_AF-A0A009H3G2-F1
#
_entry.id   AF-A0A009H3G2-F1
#
_cell.length_a   1.000
_cell.length_b   1.000
_cell.length_c   1.000
_cell.angle_alpha   90.00
_cell.angle_beta   90.00
_cell.angle_gamma   90.00
#
_symmetry.space_group_name_H-M   'P 1'
#
loop_
_entity.id
_entity.type
_entity.pdbx_description
1 polymer ?
#
loop_
_entity_poly.entity_id
_entity_poly.type
_entity_poly.pdbx_seq_one_letter_code
_entity_poly.pdbx_strand_id
1 'polypeptide(L)' 'MPGYAVRINGQQDGMVGYDGEVFIPNLLKQNKLEVDLLDHGSCQVDFAYENKQYSAKKLGPYVCR' A
#
# COMPACT_ATOMS: atom_id res chain seq x y z
N MET A 1 -0.22 -12.63 -12.94
CA MET A 1 -0.88 -11.35 -13.27
C MET A 1 0.19 -10.28 -13.25
N PRO A 2 0.26 -9.38 -14.24
CA PRO A 2 1.18 -8.26 -14.18
C PRO A 2 0.77 -7.32 -13.04
N GLY A 3 1.73 -6.93 -12.20
CA GLY A 3 1.51 -6.09 -11.02
C GLY A 3 2.60 -6.33 -9.99
N TYR A 4 2.86 -5.33 -9.15
CA TYR A 4 3.77 -5.46 -8.02
C TYR A 4 3.00 -6.00 -6.80
N ALA A 5 3.57 -6.98 -6.11
CA ALA A 5 2.99 -7.48 -4.88
C ALA A 5 3.18 -6.44 -3.77
N VAL A 6 2.17 -6.26 -2.93
CA VAL A 6 2.18 -5.26 -1.87
C VAL A 6 1.86 -5.92 -0.56
N ARG A 7 2.68 -5.68 0.45
CA ARG A 7 2.46 -6.18 1.81
C ARG A 7 2.16 -5.02 2.74
N ILE A 8 1.01 -5.05 3.40
CA ILE A 8 0.65 -4.08 4.44
C ILE A 8 0.93 -4.69 5.81
N ASN A 9 1.69 -3.98 6.63
CA ASN A 9 2.02 -4.34 8.02
C ASN A 9 2.56 -5.78 8.19
N GLY A 10 3.18 -6.33 7.15
CA GLY A 10 3.71 -7.69 7.15
C GLY A 10 2.68 -8.83 7.05
N GLN A 11 1.37 -8.53 6.93
CA GLN A 11 0.31 -9.52 7.10
C GLN A 11 -0.57 -9.74 5.87
N GLN A 12 -0.83 -8.71 5.08
CA GLN A 12 -1.81 -8.79 4.01
C GLN A 12 -1.19 -8.42 2.66
N ASP A 13 -1.39 -9.33 1.71
CA ASP A 13 -0.92 -9.21 0.34
C ASP A 13 -2.01 -8.60 -0.55
N GLY A 14 -1.67 -7.53 -1.26
CA GLY A 14 -2.45 -6.93 -2.32
C GLY A 14 -1.62 -6.85 -3.60
N MET A 15 -2.23 -6.43 -4.72
CA MET A 15 -1.49 -6.13 -5.94
C MET A 15 -1.73 -4.70 -6.38
N VAL A 16 -0.65 -4.04 -6.82
CA VAL A 16 -0.72 -2.73 -7.46
C VAL A 16 -1.42 -2.87 -8.82
N GLY A 17 -2.46 -2.07 -9.03
CA GLY A 17 -3.18 -1.97 -10.30
C GLY A 17 -2.45 -1.08 -11.32
N TYR A 18 -3.05 -0.93 -12.50
CA TYR A 18 -2.44 -0.23 -13.64
C TYR A 18 -2.06 1.24 -13.39
N ASP A 19 -2.78 1.94 -12.50
CA ASP A 19 -2.53 3.36 -12.17
C ASP A 19 -1.53 3.55 -11.02
N GLY A 20 -0.85 2.49 -10.58
CA GLY A 20 0.00 2.55 -9.37
C GLY A 20 -0.81 2.58 -8.07
N GLU A 21 -2.09 2.22 -8.14
CA GLU A 21 -3.01 2.24 -7.01
C GLU A 21 -3.27 0.84 -6.46
N VAL A 22 -3.48 0.75 -5.15
CA VAL A 22 -3.82 -0.50 -4.47
C VAL A 22 -4.94 -0.23 -3.46
N PHE A 23 -5.91 -1.15 -3.41
CA PHE A 23 -6.97 -1.10 -2.42
C PHE A 23 -6.57 -1.92 -1.19
N ILE A 24 -6.57 -1.29 -0.02
CA ILE A 24 -6.14 -1.91 1.24
C ILE A 24 -7.24 -1.74 2.28
N PRO A 25 -7.98 -2.81 2.62
CA PRO A 25 -8.90 -2.78 3.76
C PRO A 25 -8.16 -2.73 5.09
N ASN A 26 -8.89 -2.36 6.16
CA ASN A 26 -8.49 -2.51 7.56
C ASN A 26 -7.18 -1.79 7.95
N LEU A 27 -6.93 -0.60 7.40
CA LEU A 27 -5.80 0.23 7.78
C LEU A 27 -5.80 0.57 9.28
N LEU A 28 -4.64 0.43 9.90
CA LEU A 28 -4.37 0.85 11.28
C LEU A 28 -4.07 2.35 11.33
N LYS A 29 -3.87 2.89 12.54
CA LYS A 29 -3.49 4.31 12.72
C LYS A 29 -2.15 4.66 12.09
N GLN A 30 -1.21 3.73 12.13
CA GLN A 30 0.08 3.79 11.44
C GLN A 30 0.24 2.50 10.66
N ASN A 31 0.65 2.64 9.40
CA ASN A 31 0.83 1.50 8.52
C ASN A 31 2.15 1.61 7.79
N LYS A 32 2.71 0.44 7.50
CA LYS A 32 3.87 0.26 6.65
C LYS A 32 3.46 -0.54 5.42
N LEU A 33 3.67 0.04 4.25
CA LEU A 33 3.49 -0.58 2.96
C LEU A 33 4.85 -1.02 2.42
N GLU A 34 4.96 -2.26 2.01
CA GLU A 34 6.13 -2.78 1.30
C GLU A 34 5.69 -3.22 -0.09
N VAL A 35 6.33 -2.72 -1.14
CA VAL A 35 6.04 -3.10 -2.53
C VAL A 35 7.22 -3.91 -3.03
N ASP A 36 6.97 -5.14 -3.46
CA ASP A 36 7.95 -5.98 -4.12
C ASP A 36 8.07 -5.54 -5.59
N LEU A 37 9.21 -4.98 -5.96
CA LEU A 37 9.54 -4.50 -7.29
C LEU A 37 10.27 -5.56 -8.12
N LEU A 38 10.16 -6.84 -7.74
CA LEU A 38 10.80 -7.98 -8.38
C LEU A 38 12.32 -7.79 -8.42
N ASP A 39 12.90 -7.71 -9.63
CA ASP A 39 14.34 -7.59 -9.85
C ASP A 39 14.93 -6.25 -9.37
N HIS A 40 14.08 -5.29 -9.03
CA HIS A 40 14.49 -3.97 -8.52
C HIS A 40 14.49 -3.87 -6.99
N GLY A 41 14.28 -4.98 -6.29
CA GLY A 41 14.23 -5.05 -4.83
C GLY A 41 12.84 -4.70 -4.31
N SER A 42 12.77 -3.99 -3.18
CA SER A 42 11.50 -3.62 -2.56
C SER A 42 11.47 -2.15 -2.19
N CYS A 43 10.33 -1.49 -2.41
CA CYS A 43 10.04 -0.15 -1.89
C CYS A 43 9.35 -0.25 -0.53
N GLN A 44 9.57 0.73 0.35
CA GLN A 44 8.78 0.87 1.57
C GLN A 44 8.24 2.29 1.78
N VAL A 45 7.04 2.38 2.35
CA VAL A 45 6.36 3.64 2.72
C VAL A 45 5.67 3.48 4.07
N ASP A 46 5.94 4.40 4.99
CA ASP A 46 5.19 4.55 6.24
C ASP A 46 4.16 5.69 6.10
N PHE A 47 2.92 5.45 6.54
CA PHE A 47 1.87 6.45 6.51
C PHE A 47 0.86 6.30 7.66
N ALA A 48 0.30 7.42 8.08
CA ALA A 48 -0.76 7.46 9.08
C ALA A 48 -2.14 7.44 8.42
N TYR A 49 -3.11 6.76 9.05
CA TYR A 49 -4.50 6.75 8.62
C TYR A 49 -5.43 6.96 9.82
N GLU A 50 -6.27 7.99 9.77
CA GLU A 50 -7.32 8.19 10.75
C GLU A 50 -8.65 7.74 10.16
N ASN A 51 -9.26 6.71 10.77
CA ASN A 51 -10.56 6.20 10.38
C ASN A 51 -11.68 7.18 10.81
N LYS A 52 -11.76 8.32 10.13
CA LYS A 52 -12.75 9.37 10.40
C LYS A 52 -13.98 9.28 9.48
N GLN A 53 -13.98 8.38 8.49
CA GLN A 53 -15.06 8.25 7.51
C GLN A 53 -15.32 6.79 7.12
N TYR A 54 -16.59 6.44 6.89
CA TYR A 54 -17.06 5.10 6.53
C TYR A 54 -16.86 4.73 5.04
N SER A 55 -16.19 5.58 4.27
CA SER A 55 -15.95 5.39 2.82
C SER A 55 -14.48 5.19 2.50
N ALA A 56 -14.21 4.48 1.40
CA ALA A 56 -12.86 4.35 0.86
C ALA A 56 -12.30 5.73 0.50
N LYS A 57 -11.17 6.09 1.12
CA LYS A 57 -10.48 7.35 0.86
C LYS A 57 -9.20 7.08 0.07
N LYS A 58 -8.99 7.83 -1.01
CA LYS A 58 -7.72 7.84 -1.73
C LYS A 58 -6.65 8.47 -0.84
N LEU A 59 -5.57 7.74 -0.58
CA LEU A 59 -4.41 8.19 0.18
C LEU A 59 -3.21 8.34 -0.76
N GLY A 60 -2.39 9.37 -0.56
CA GLY A 60 -1.21 9.65 -1.38
C GLY A 60 -1.24 11.02 -2.06
N PRO A 61 -0.29 11.30 -2.98
CA PRO A 61 0.73 10.37 -3.47
C PRO A 61 1.78 10.04 -2.39
N TYR A 62 2.22 8.80 -2.37
CA TYR A 62 3.36 8.38 -1.55
C TYR A 62 4.53 8.07 -2.46
N VAL A 63 5.69 8.66 -2.16
CA VAL A 63 6.92 8.39 -2.89
C VAL A 63 7.64 7.24 -2.20
N CYS A 64 7.76 6.13 -2.92
CA CYS A 64 8.59 5.00 -2.57
C CYS A 64 10.06 5.41 -2.40
N ARG A 65 10.69 4.94 -1.32
CA ARG A 65 12.15 4.98 -1.17
C ARG A 65 12.73 3.60 -1.40
#